data_AF-A0A1W1Z2L7-F1
#
_entry.id   AF-A0A1W1Z2L7-F1
#
_cell.length_a   1.000
_cell.length_b   1.000
_cell.length_c   1.000
_cell.angle_alpha   90.00
_cell.angle_beta   90.00
_cell.angle_gamma   90.00
#
_symmetry.space_group_name_H-M   'P 1'
#
loop_
_entity.id
_entity.type
_entity.pdbx_description
1 polymer ?
#
loop_
_entity_poly.entity_id
_entity_poly.type
_entity_poly.pdbx_seq_one_letter_code
_entity_poly.pdbx_strand_id
1 'polypeptide(L)'
;MKRRSRKKPNTGGYTLMELVIVMAVITILVGIALPSLYAYSQRAKELQMSDHQELVRKAISQYYAYEGHYPDITLLDPDDGSQLLSQTQADQLRDLLRSVTTARMNTGDYSYMYNEATGNVTLALK
;
A
#
# COMPACT_ATOMS: atom_id res chain seq x y z
N MET A 1 78.51 -4.31 8.09
CA MET A 1 77.24 -3.56 7.91
C MET A 1 76.28 -4.37 7.05
N LYS A 2 75.11 -4.78 7.59
CA LYS A 2 74.17 -5.72 6.94
C LYS A 2 73.00 -4.94 6.33
N ARG A 3 72.93 -4.84 5.00
CA ARG A 3 71.86 -4.11 4.28
C ARG A 3 70.55 -4.91 4.34
N ARG A 4 69.53 -4.38 5.02
CA ARG A 4 68.17 -4.95 5.03
C ARG A 4 67.51 -4.70 3.67
N SER A 5 67.23 -5.76 2.94
CA SER A 5 66.41 -5.74 1.72
C SER A 5 64.96 -5.42 2.09
N ARG A 6 64.43 -4.28 1.60
CA ARG A 6 63.01 -3.93 1.69
C ARG A 6 62.26 -4.75 0.64
N LYS A 7 61.42 -5.71 1.06
CA LYS A 7 60.41 -6.32 0.18
C LYS A 7 59.46 -5.20 -0.30
N LYS A 8 59.31 -5.03 -1.62
CA LYS A 8 58.31 -4.13 -2.20
C LYS A 8 56.91 -4.61 -1.77
N PRO A 9 56.02 -3.71 -1.31
CA PRO A 9 54.63 -4.09 -1.10
C PRO A 9 54.02 -4.48 -2.45
N ASN A 10 53.40 -5.65 -2.50
CA ASN A 10 52.70 -6.13 -3.68
C ASN A 10 51.40 -5.32 -3.82
N THR A 11 51.44 -4.22 -4.55
CA THR A 11 50.23 -3.45 -4.92
C THR A 11 49.58 -4.14 -6.12
N GLY A 12 48.88 -5.25 -5.86
CA GLY A 12 48.03 -5.91 -6.85
C GLY A 12 46.79 -5.05 -7.13
N GLY A 13 46.59 -4.65 -8.38
CA GLY A 13 45.37 -4.00 -8.84
C GLY A 13 44.33 -5.02 -9.30
N TYR A 14 43.06 -4.69 -9.12
CA TYR A 14 41.93 -5.47 -9.63
C TYR A 14 41.99 -5.62 -11.15
N THR A 15 41.69 -6.81 -11.65
CA THR A 15 41.69 -7.05 -13.10
C THR A 15 40.35 -6.65 -13.72
N LEU A 16 40.34 -6.22 -14.99
CA LEU A 16 39.08 -5.90 -15.70
C LEU A 16 38.13 -7.10 -15.75
N MET A 17 38.69 -8.32 -15.86
CA MET A 17 37.91 -9.56 -15.84
C MET A 17 37.17 -9.77 -14.52
N GLU A 18 37.75 -9.32 -13.41
CA GLU A 18 37.14 -9.40 -12.08
C GLU A 18 35.86 -8.56 -12.01
N LEU A 19 35.88 -7.35 -12.58
CA LEU A 19 34.69 -6.52 -12.67
C LEU A 19 33.64 -7.13 -13.61
N VAL A 20 34.05 -7.74 -14.72
CA VAL A 20 33.12 -8.37 -15.69
C VAL A 20 32.41 -9.56 -15.07
N ILE A 21 33.13 -10.43 -14.34
CA ILE A 21 32.53 -11.59 -13.68
C ILE A 21 31.58 -11.14 -12.57
N VAL A 22 31.95 -10.12 -11.79
CA VAL A 22 31.08 -9.57 -10.74
C VAL A 22 29.79 -9.02 -11.35
N MET A 23 29.88 -8.25 -12.44
CA MET A 23 28.69 -7.75 -13.12
C MET A 23 27.84 -8.89 -13.69
N ALA A 24 28.45 -9.94 -14.25
CA ALA A 24 27.74 -11.12 -14.75
C ALA A 24 26.97 -11.86 -13.65
N VAL A 25 27.52 -11.96 -12.43
CA VAL A 25 26.81 -12.57 -11.29
C VAL A 25 25.69 -11.66 -10.78
N ILE A 26 25.93 -10.34 -10.68
CA ILE A 26 24.92 -9.37 -10.24
C ILE A 26 23.71 -9.37 -11.17
N THR A 27 23.90 -9.41 -12.49
CA THR A 27 22.78 -9.41 -13.44
C THR A 27 21.90 -10.65 -13.29
N ILE A 28 22.48 -11.83 -13.05
CA ILE A 28 21.74 -13.07 -12.79
C ILE A 28 20.93 -12.93 -11.49
N LEU A 29 21.56 -12.43 -10.42
CA LEU A 29 20.88 -12.24 -9.13
C LEU A 29 19.72 -11.24 -9.24
N VAL A 30 19.95 -10.10 -9.89
CA VAL A 30 18.92 -9.06 -10.10
C VAL A 30 17.76 -9.59 -10.95
N GLY A 31 18.06 -10.35 -12.00
CA GLY A 31 17.04 -10.98 -12.85
C GLY A 31 16.07 -11.87 -12.09
N ILE A 32 16.54 -12.57 -11.04
CA ILE A 32 15.71 -13.43 -10.19
C ILE A 32 15.05 -12.60 -9.05
N ALA A 33 15.76 -11.64 -8.47
CA ALA A 33 15.30 -10.89 -7.30
C ALA A 33 14.14 -9.93 -7.61
N LEU A 34 14.21 -9.18 -8.70
CA LEU A 34 13.22 -8.15 -9.05
C LEU A 34 11.77 -8.65 -9.15
N PRO A 35 11.43 -9.72 -9.92
CA PRO A 35 10.05 -10.17 -10.03
C PRO A 35 9.46 -10.57 -8.68
N SER A 36 10.27 -11.19 -7.80
CA SER A 36 9.83 -11.55 -6.46
C SER A 36 9.48 -10.31 -5.64
N LEU A 37 10.32 -9.27 -5.70
CA LEU A 37 10.11 -8.02 -4.96
C LEU A 37 8.82 -7.31 -5.39
N TYR A 38 8.54 -7.25 -6.70
CA TYR A 38 7.29 -6.70 -7.21
C TYR A 38 6.07 -7.48 -6.70
N ALA A 39 6.12 -8.82 -6.74
CA ALA A 39 5.02 -9.65 -6.24
C ALA A 39 4.74 -9.43 -4.74
N TYR A 40 5.78 -9.29 -3.92
CA TYR A 40 5.62 -8.98 -2.49
C TYR A 40 4.96 -7.61 -2.28
N SER A 41 5.37 -6.59 -3.05
CA SER A 41 4.80 -5.25 -2.92
C SER A 41 3.31 -5.20 -3.29
N GLN A 42 2.89 -5.95 -4.32
CA GLN A 42 1.50 -5.98 -4.75
C GLN A 42 0.63 -6.71 -3.72
N ARG A 43 1.09 -7.85 -3.20
CA ARG A 43 0.40 -8.56 -2.11
C ARG A 43 0.26 -7.72 -0.86
N ALA A 44 1.29 -6.95 -0.50
CA ALA A 44 1.23 -6.05 0.64
C ALA A 44 0.14 -4.97 0.46
N LYS A 45 -0.01 -4.42 -0.76
CA LYS A 45 -1.07 -3.45 -1.07
C LYS A 45 -2.46 -4.08 -1.03
N GLU A 46 -2.62 -5.28 -1.55
CA GLU A 46 -3.90 -6.03 -1.51
C GLU A 46 -4.31 -6.33 -0.06
N LEU A 47 -3.38 -6.79 0.77
CA LEU A 47 -3.62 -7.03 2.20
C LEU A 47 -4.02 -5.74 2.91
N GLN A 48 -3.26 -4.65 2.71
CA GLN A 48 -3.60 -3.34 3.28
C GLN A 48 -4.99 -2.86 2.84
N MET A 49 -5.35 -3.05 1.56
CA MET A 49 -6.66 -2.68 1.05
C MET A 49 -7.78 -3.49 1.71
N SER A 50 -7.58 -4.81 1.86
CA SER A 50 -8.55 -5.70 2.53
C SER A 50 -8.73 -5.33 4.00
N ASP A 51 -7.63 -5.13 4.72
CA ASP A 51 -7.66 -4.70 6.14
C ASP A 51 -8.36 -3.34 6.28
N HIS A 52 -8.08 -2.42 5.35
CA HIS A 52 -8.69 -1.10 5.34
C HIS A 52 -10.18 -1.15 5.05
N GLN A 53 -10.61 -1.99 4.10
CA GLN A 53 -12.04 -2.23 3.83
C GLN A 53 -12.76 -2.79 5.05
N GLU A 54 -12.15 -3.74 5.77
CA GLU A 54 -12.72 -4.28 7.00
C GLU A 54 -12.84 -3.20 8.10
N LEU A 55 -11.84 -2.35 8.24
CA LEU A 55 -11.87 -1.22 9.17
C LEU A 55 -13.03 -0.27 8.87
N VAL A 56 -13.21 0.12 7.61
CA VAL A 56 -14.30 1.02 7.20
C VAL A 56 -15.66 0.35 7.41
N ARG A 57 -15.81 -0.92 7.06
CA ARG A 57 -17.04 -1.69 7.31
C ARG A 57 -17.38 -1.75 8.79
N LYS A 58 -16.40 -2.00 9.66
CA LYS A 58 -16.60 -1.98 11.12
C LYS A 58 -17.05 -0.60 11.59
N ALA A 59 -16.42 0.47 11.08
CA ALA A 59 -16.81 1.83 11.41
C ALA A 59 -18.25 2.14 10.98
N ILE A 60 -18.68 1.73 9.79
CA ILE A 60 -20.07 1.89 9.33
C ILE A 60 -21.04 1.10 10.22
N SER A 61 -20.71 -0.15 10.55
CA SER A 61 -21.57 -0.95 11.46
C SER A 61 -21.66 -0.36 12.87
N GLN A 62 -20.57 0.24 13.35
CA GLN A 62 -20.52 0.89 14.65
C GLN A 62 -21.31 2.20 14.62
N TYR A 63 -21.24 2.95 13.53
CA TYR A 63 -22.08 4.14 13.32
C TYR A 63 -23.57 3.78 13.38
N TYR A 64 -23.98 2.72 12.66
CA TYR A 64 -25.35 2.22 12.70
C TYR A 64 -25.79 1.82 14.12
N ALA A 65 -24.88 1.21 14.90
CA ALA A 65 -25.18 0.83 16.29
C ALA A 65 -25.39 2.04 17.22
N TYR A 66 -24.79 3.20 16.91
CA TYR A 66 -24.95 4.43 17.70
C TYR A 66 -26.12 5.31 17.23
N GLU A 67 -26.25 5.51 15.92
CA GLU A 67 -27.21 6.47 15.33
C GLU A 67 -28.51 5.79 14.84
N GLY A 68 -28.52 4.46 14.69
CA GLY A 68 -29.68 3.68 14.25
C GLY A 68 -29.96 3.74 12.74
N HIS A 69 -29.13 4.45 11.98
CA HIS A 69 -29.18 4.53 10.52
C HIS A 69 -27.77 4.50 9.93
N TYR A 70 -27.67 4.18 8.64
CA TYR A 70 -26.38 4.24 7.93
C TYR A 70 -25.99 5.70 7.63
N PRO A 71 -24.69 5.99 7.45
CA PRO A 71 -24.23 7.29 6.97
C PRO A 71 -24.93 7.65 5.65
N ASP A 72 -25.64 8.76 5.66
CA ASP A 72 -26.22 9.37 4.46
C ASP A 72 -25.21 10.40 3.94
N ILE A 73 -24.66 10.13 2.77
CA ILE A 73 -23.69 10.97 2.08
C ILE A 73 -24.25 11.47 0.76
N THR A 74 -25.51 11.93 0.76
CA THR A 74 -26.12 12.64 -0.38
C THR A 74 -25.76 11.98 -1.73
N LEU A 75 -25.94 10.66 -1.81
CA LEU A 75 -25.82 9.96 -3.08
C LEU A 75 -27.03 10.31 -3.94
N LEU A 76 -26.82 10.41 -5.25
CA LEU A 76 -27.84 10.91 -6.16
C LEU A 76 -29.03 9.96 -6.33
N ASP A 77 -28.95 8.72 -5.85
CA ASP A 77 -30.07 7.78 -5.76
C ASP A 77 -29.71 6.62 -4.82
N PRO A 78 -30.33 6.46 -3.65
CA PRO A 78 -30.03 5.37 -2.71
C PRO A 78 -30.45 3.97 -3.20
N ASP A 79 -31.26 3.91 -4.28
CA ASP A 79 -31.76 2.67 -4.89
C ASP A 79 -30.77 2.05 -5.90
N ASP A 80 -29.78 2.81 -6.36
CA ASP A 80 -28.91 2.42 -7.47
C ASP A 80 -27.56 1.85 -6.95
N GLY A 81 -27.64 0.72 -6.23
CA GLY A 81 -26.48 -0.10 -5.87
C GLY A 81 -25.34 0.64 -5.14
N SER A 82 -24.13 0.11 -5.22
CA SER A 82 -22.94 0.76 -4.64
C SER A 82 -22.38 1.80 -5.62
N GLN A 83 -22.36 3.07 -5.23
CA GLN A 83 -21.89 4.17 -6.08
C GLN A 83 -20.44 4.54 -5.76
N LEU A 84 -19.68 4.88 -6.80
CA LEU A 84 -18.33 5.41 -6.67
C LEU A 84 -18.38 6.80 -6.01
N LEU A 85 -17.76 6.93 -4.84
CA LEU A 85 -17.66 8.19 -4.12
C LEU A 85 -16.65 9.11 -4.79
N SER A 86 -17.07 10.35 -5.03
CA SER A 86 -16.13 11.43 -5.30
C SER A 86 -15.20 11.62 -4.09
N GLN A 87 -14.01 12.18 -4.32
CA GLN A 87 -13.03 12.44 -3.26
C GLN A 87 -13.61 13.27 -2.11
N THR A 88 -14.46 14.25 -2.44
CA THR A 88 -15.16 15.08 -1.46
C THR A 88 -16.17 14.28 -0.63
N GLN A 89 -16.93 13.37 -1.25
CA GLN A 89 -17.88 12.51 -0.54
C GLN A 89 -17.16 11.49 0.36
N ALA A 90 -16.02 10.95 -0.09
CA ALA A 90 -15.20 10.05 0.71
C ALA A 90 -14.64 10.76 1.96
N ASP A 91 -14.18 12.01 1.82
CA ASP A 91 -13.74 12.83 2.95
C ASP A 91 -14.89 13.16 3.92
N GLN A 92 -16.08 13.47 3.41
CA GLN A 92 -17.28 13.68 4.24
C GLN A 92 -17.64 12.42 5.03
N LEU A 93 -17.64 11.25 4.37
CA LEU A 93 -17.88 9.97 5.03
C LEU A 93 -16.85 9.70 6.13
N ARG A 94 -15.57 9.95 5.85
CA ARG A 94 -14.49 9.81 6.84
C ARG A 94 -14.76 10.70 8.05
N ASP A 95 -15.07 11.97 7.83
CA ASP A 95 -15.20 12.95 8.91
C ASP A 95 -16.44 12.64 9.78
N LEU A 96 -17.53 12.18 9.16
CA LEU A 96 -18.74 11.70 9.83
C LEU A 96 -18.50 10.41 10.62
N LEU A 97 -17.82 9.42 10.03
CA LEU A 97 -17.51 8.19 10.75
C LEU A 97 -16.50 8.44 11.87
N ARG A 98 -15.57 9.37 11.70
CA ARG A 98 -14.61 9.76 12.73
C ARG A 98 -15.27 10.45 13.92
N SER A 99 -16.31 11.27 13.70
CA SER A 99 -17.00 11.97 14.79
C SER A 99 -17.74 11.00 15.72
N VAL A 100 -18.33 9.93 15.17
CA VAL A 100 -19.11 8.95 15.94
C VAL A 100 -18.27 7.75 16.41
N THR A 101 -17.35 7.26 15.58
CA THR A 101 -16.65 5.98 15.83
C THR A 101 -15.16 6.11 16.08
N THR A 102 -14.58 7.30 15.94
CA THR A 102 -13.13 7.59 15.98
C THR A 102 -12.28 6.84 14.94
N ALA A 103 -12.91 6.12 14.01
CA ALA A 103 -12.23 5.40 12.94
C ALA A 103 -11.42 6.35 12.04
N ARG A 104 -10.20 5.93 11.68
CA ARG A 104 -9.33 6.68 10.78
C ARG A 104 -9.32 6.02 9.42
N MET A 105 -9.81 6.73 8.40
CA MET A 105 -9.93 6.20 7.04
C MET A 105 -8.97 6.92 6.10
N ASN A 106 -8.32 6.16 5.23
CA ASN A 106 -7.46 6.68 4.17
C ASN A 106 -8.28 6.87 2.90
N THR A 107 -8.63 8.11 2.58
CA THR A 107 -9.44 8.47 1.41
C THR A 107 -8.60 8.79 0.16
N GLY A 108 -7.28 8.94 0.29
CA GLY A 108 -6.40 9.35 -0.80
C GLY A 108 -5.97 8.20 -1.72
N ASP A 109 -5.69 7.03 -1.14
CA ASP A 109 -5.09 5.89 -1.85
C ASP A 109 -6.13 4.96 -2.50
N TYR A 110 -7.40 5.09 -2.13
CA TYR A 110 -8.48 4.18 -2.53
C TYR A 110 -9.68 4.94 -3.11
N SER A 111 -10.31 4.35 -4.12
CA SER A 111 -11.64 4.69 -4.57
C SER A 111 -12.66 3.90 -3.76
N TYR A 112 -13.68 4.57 -3.25
CA TYR A 112 -14.71 3.97 -2.41
C TYR A 112 -15.97 3.76 -3.22
N MET A 113 -16.54 2.57 -3.13
CA MET A 113 -17.91 2.29 -3.57
C MET A 113 -18.76 2.04 -2.33
N TYR A 114 -19.80 2.84 -2.13
CA TYR A 114 -20.63 2.76 -0.94
C TYR A 114 -22.10 2.66 -1.32
N ASN A 115 -22.83 1.85 -0.56
CA ASN A 115 -24.28 1.72 -0.68
C ASN A 115 -24.93 2.11 0.65
N GLU A 116 -25.73 3.18 0.62
CA GLU A 116 -26.41 3.74 1.79
C GLU A 116 -27.52 2.83 2.33
N ALA A 117 -28.23 2.12 1.46
CA ALA A 117 -29.33 1.24 1.86
C ALA A 117 -28.86 0.03 2.68
N THR A 118 -27.67 -0.48 2.41
CA THR A 118 -27.13 -1.71 3.02
C THR A 118 -25.91 -1.47 3.91
N GLY A 119 -25.31 -0.29 3.88
CA GLY A 119 -24.07 0.03 4.59
C GLY A 119 -22.83 -0.70 4.04
N ASN A 120 -22.93 -1.27 2.84
CA ASN A 120 -21.82 -2.01 2.23
C ASN A 120 -20.79 -1.06 1.61
N VAL A 121 -19.50 -1.38 1.78
CA VAL A 121 -18.39 -0.61 1.25
C VAL A 121 -17.39 -1.53 0.53
N THR A 122 -17.01 -1.16 -0.68
CA THR A 122 -15.99 -1.84 -1.48
C THR A 122 -14.90 -0.84 -1.85
N LEU A 123 -13.64 -1.24 -1.71
CA LEU A 123 -12.49 -0.38 -2.04
C LEU A 123 -11.82 -0.88 -3.32
N ALA A 124 -11.34 0.07 -4.13
CA ALA A 124 -10.48 -0.20 -5.27
C ALA A 124 -9.24 0.69 -5.20
N LEU A 125 -8.08 0.17 -5.61
CA LEU A 125 -6.88 0.99 -5.79
C LEU A 125 -7.13 2.05 -6.86
N LYS A 126 -6.68 3.27 -6.60
CA LYS A 126 -6.79 4.40 -7.52
C LYS A 126 -5.74 4.36 -8.63
#